data_AF-A0A1Q6M522-F1
#
_entry.id   AF-A0A1Q6M522-F1
#
_cell.length_a   1.000
_cell.length_b   1.000
_cell.length_c   1.000
_cell.angle_alpha   90.00
_cell.angle_beta   90.00
_cell.angle_gamma   90.00
#
_symmetry.space_group_name_H-M   'P 1'
#
loop_
_entity.id
_entity.type
_entity.pdbx_description
1 polymer ?
#
loop_
_entity_poly.entity_id
_entity_poly.type
_entity_poly.pdbx_seq_one_letter_code
_entity_poly.pdbx_strand_id
1 'polypeptide(L)'
;MKKFLNGILALTASVVVFAVSGNVRAEDVKFSRVNSLSDLAVGDEISIVNEDNQAALSTVQKSNNRGATKIELINEEFVYNENVQLITLAAGIKDNTFAFNVGNGFLYAASSSGNQLKTQASIDDNASWKIDINDSSTSIVAQGTNSRKVFQYNKQNNLFACYSSASQSPIAIYKKVDSSVQETTYDISFNANGGKFADGEGVKITKNVGEKESIDLSKYNPAAPYPYAKLSGLTNGENTYAPADVVEVSSKAIFKAKWEASKILTVEEAIEVANSTGTTQTTIPYTVEGYFVSVDDSNSITIKDSKGNEFVAYAATKGEALEEGDLIRITGSIINYNNKTPEINRGGTYEIVSNATPEDKFAASKVKASLSFDWSSNDKGEYSVSNLKLRFGVMLDSKNTVENGTYGALLISAYDLKSESFTEVIKSYNQTTVDGILASNDKIIKKEVTIKDNVLMCSIDDVKYSDAYYVVFYVISNDTLYLTEERADLVGLDIVDYATNREEYDLTIDEVLALYSLMLESDNSFKEN
;
A
#
# COMPACT_ATOMS: atom_id res chain seq x y z
N MET A 1 -28.73 -52.61 18.22
CA MET A 1 -27.70 -51.69 17.69
C MET A 1 -28.42 -50.52 17.05
N LYS A 2 -28.72 -49.45 17.79
CA LYS A 2 -27.94 -48.20 17.88
C LYS A 2 -27.51 -47.66 16.50
N LYS A 3 -28.18 -46.60 16.05
CA LYS A 3 -27.54 -45.30 15.76
C LYS A 3 -28.63 -44.21 15.74
N PHE A 4 -28.63 -43.41 16.80
CA PHE A 4 -29.34 -42.13 16.86
C PHE A 4 -28.68 -41.19 15.85
N LEU A 5 -29.49 -40.59 14.98
CA LEU A 5 -29.08 -39.52 14.09
C LEU A 5 -29.36 -38.19 14.83
N ASN A 6 -28.36 -37.68 15.56
CA ASN A 6 -28.40 -36.31 16.07
C ASN A 6 -28.06 -35.37 14.91
N GLY A 7 -29.09 -34.89 14.21
CA GLY A 7 -28.96 -33.75 13.30
C GLY A 7 -28.76 -32.49 14.12
N ILE A 8 -27.50 -32.05 14.26
CA ILE A 8 -27.18 -30.68 14.64
C ILE A 8 -27.45 -29.83 13.39
N LEU A 9 -28.55 -29.10 13.42
CA LEU A 9 -28.83 -28.03 12.48
C LEU A 9 -27.85 -26.89 12.80
N ALA A 10 -26.75 -26.81 12.06
CA ALA A 10 -25.84 -25.68 12.14
C ALA A 10 -26.54 -24.46 11.51
N LEU A 11 -27.10 -23.59 12.35
CA LEU A 11 -27.55 -22.27 11.94
C LEU A 11 -26.29 -21.44 11.65
N THR A 12 -25.91 -21.33 10.37
CA THR A 12 -24.85 -20.41 9.95
C THR A 12 -25.37 -18.99 10.13
N ALA A 13 -25.10 -18.39 11.29
CA ALA A 13 -25.21 -16.96 11.48
C ALA A 13 -24.10 -16.30 10.66
N SER A 14 -24.44 -15.83 9.46
CA SER A 14 -23.59 -14.93 8.68
C SER A 14 -23.42 -13.64 9.49
N VAL A 15 -22.26 -13.48 10.12
CA VAL A 15 -21.85 -12.23 10.76
C VAL A 15 -21.58 -11.22 9.64
N VAL A 16 -22.56 -10.38 9.35
CA VAL A 16 -22.33 -9.19 8.54
C VAL A 16 -21.80 -8.10 9.47
N VAL A 17 -20.50 -7.82 9.38
CA VAL A 17 -19.88 -6.69 10.06
C VAL A 17 -20.29 -5.42 9.32
N PHE A 18 -21.19 -4.63 9.91
CA PHE A 18 -21.37 -3.24 9.54
C PHE A 18 -20.78 -2.36 10.65
N ALA A 19 -19.78 -1.55 10.29
CA ALA A 19 -19.35 -0.43 11.11
C ALA A 19 -20.49 0.61 11.10
N VAL A 20 -21.32 0.62 12.15
CA VAL A 20 -22.20 1.76 12.42
C VAL A 20 -21.44 2.71 13.32
N SER A 21 -21.03 3.85 12.76
CA SER A 21 -20.55 4.99 13.53
C SER A 21 -21.73 5.61 14.27
N GLY A 22 -22.02 5.07 15.46
CA GLY A 22 -22.96 5.62 16.42
C GLY A 22 -22.58 5.07 17.78
N ASN A 23 -22.06 5.93 18.66
CA ASN A 23 -21.77 5.54 20.03
C ASN A 23 -23.11 5.29 20.75
N VAL A 24 -23.61 4.05 20.72
CA VAL A 24 -24.65 3.60 21.65
C VAL A 24 -24.00 3.53 23.02
N ARG A 25 -24.46 4.36 23.96
CA ARG A 25 -23.96 4.28 25.34
C ARG A 25 -24.66 3.13 26.05
N ALA A 26 -23.98 2.52 27.02
CA ALA A 26 -24.55 1.43 27.83
C ALA A 26 -25.80 1.85 28.64
N GLU A 27 -26.10 3.16 28.72
CA GLU A 27 -27.27 3.75 29.39
C GLU A 27 -28.51 3.95 28.49
N ASP A 28 -28.41 3.70 27.18
CA ASP A 28 -29.52 3.93 26.24
C ASP A 28 -30.56 2.80 26.33
N VAL A 29 -31.78 3.12 26.77
CA VAL A 29 -32.90 2.17 26.74
C VAL A 29 -33.31 1.94 25.29
N LYS A 30 -33.18 0.70 24.82
CA LYS A 30 -33.52 0.32 23.44
C LYS A 30 -34.85 -0.40 23.34
N PHE A 31 -35.43 -0.31 22.17
CA PHE A 31 -36.63 -1.02 21.76
C PHE A 31 -36.37 -1.75 20.45
N SER A 32 -36.71 -3.03 20.38
CA SER A 32 -36.56 -3.86 19.17
C SER A 32 -37.92 -4.36 18.69
N ARG A 33 -38.04 -4.54 17.37
CA ARG A 33 -39.27 -5.00 16.72
C ARG A 33 -39.71 -6.37 17.22
N VAL A 34 -41.00 -6.53 17.50
CA VAL A 34 -41.62 -7.80 17.87
C VAL A 34 -42.17 -8.48 16.62
N ASN A 35 -41.69 -9.69 16.33
CA ASN A 35 -42.06 -10.42 15.12
C ASN A 35 -43.08 -11.54 15.37
N SER A 36 -43.30 -11.95 16.62
CA SER A 36 -44.30 -12.95 17.00
C SER A 36 -45.09 -12.55 18.24
N LEU A 37 -46.38 -12.91 18.27
CA LEU A 37 -47.22 -12.71 19.46
C LEU A 37 -46.69 -13.45 20.69
N SER A 38 -45.98 -14.57 20.49
CA SER A 38 -45.38 -15.37 21.56
C SER A 38 -44.33 -14.61 22.38
N ASP A 39 -43.79 -13.52 21.83
CA ASP A 39 -42.72 -12.74 22.45
C ASP A 39 -43.27 -11.66 23.40
N LEU A 40 -44.60 -11.54 23.47
CA LEU A 40 -45.33 -10.63 24.33
C LEU A 40 -45.94 -11.35 25.53
N ALA A 41 -45.71 -10.79 26.71
CA ALA A 41 -46.27 -11.22 27.98
C ALA A 41 -46.81 -10.03 28.79
N VAL A 42 -47.69 -10.32 29.74
CA VAL A 42 -48.12 -9.33 30.74
C VAL A 42 -46.89 -8.87 31.54
N GLY A 43 -46.76 -7.55 31.70
CA GLY A 43 -45.61 -6.90 32.34
C GLY A 43 -44.59 -6.35 31.36
N ASP A 44 -44.59 -6.79 30.09
CA ASP A 44 -43.68 -6.26 29.09
C ASP A 44 -43.89 -4.77 28.86
N GLU A 45 -42.78 -4.05 28.70
CA GLU A 45 -42.78 -2.65 28.31
C GLU A 45 -42.60 -2.54 26.80
N ILE A 46 -43.52 -1.86 26.12
CA ILE A 46 -43.57 -1.75 24.65
C ILE A 46 -43.76 -0.31 24.18
N SER A 47 -43.55 -0.11 22.89
CA SER A 47 -43.96 1.06 22.12
C SER A 47 -44.72 0.63 20.86
N ILE A 48 -45.59 1.50 20.36
CA ILE A 48 -46.31 1.32 19.09
C ILE A 48 -45.72 2.26 18.05
N VAL A 49 -45.27 1.70 16.93
CA VAL A 49 -44.46 2.41 15.93
C VAL A 49 -45.09 2.26 14.55
N ASN A 50 -45.05 3.32 13.75
CA ASN A 50 -45.15 3.23 12.31
C ASN A 50 -43.73 3.36 11.73
N GLU A 51 -43.28 2.30 11.06
CA GLU A 51 -41.89 2.16 10.60
C GLU A 51 -41.59 3.10 9.42
N ASP A 52 -42.47 3.14 8.43
CA ASP A 52 -42.31 3.97 7.21
C ASP A 52 -42.13 5.47 7.49
N ASN A 53 -42.80 5.99 8.52
CA ASN A 53 -42.71 7.40 8.89
C ASN A 53 -41.78 7.64 10.09
N GLN A 54 -41.12 6.58 10.60
CA GLN A 54 -40.30 6.58 11.82
C GLN A 54 -40.99 7.36 12.96
N ALA A 55 -42.24 6.98 13.22
CA ALA A 55 -43.12 7.68 14.15
C ALA A 55 -43.60 6.72 15.24
N ALA A 56 -43.33 7.04 16.50
CA ALA A 56 -43.83 6.30 17.65
C ALA A 56 -45.02 7.00 18.32
N LEU A 57 -45.88 6.23 18.97
CA LEU A 57 -46.95 6.75 19.81
C LEU A 57 -46.38 7.72 20.84
N SER A 58 -46.89 8.95 20.89
CA SER A 58 -46.39 9.97 21.82
C SER A 58 -47.13 9.94 23.15
N THR A 59 -46.48 10.43 24.21
CA THR A 59 -47.07 10.72 25.54
C THR A 59 -48.21 11.75 25.49
N VAL A 60 -48.35 12.50 24.39
CA VAL A 60 -49.37 13.55 24.23
C VAL A 60 -50.76 12.96 23.88
N GLN A 61 -51.74 13.16 24.78
CA GLN A 61 -53.17 12.96 24.52
C GLN A 61 -53.76 14.22 23.87
N LYS A 62 -54.18 14.13 22.60
CA LYS A 62 -55.01 15.16 21.95
C LYS A 62 -56.48 15.00 22.37
N SER A 63 -57.34 15.96 22.01
CA SER A 63 -58.77 15.95 22.39
C SER A 63 -59.49 14.64 22.09
N ASN A 64 -59.12 13.99 20.98
CA ASN A 64 -59.78 12.78 20.48
C ASN A 64 -58.84 11.57 20.32
N ASN A 65 -57.53 11.76 20.21
CA ASN A 65 -56.59 10.72 19.76
C ASN A 65 -55.19 10.93 20.35
N ARG A 66 -54.21 10.09 19.98
CA ARG A 66 -52.84 10.17 20.49
C ARG A 66 -51.91 10.84 19.50
N GLY A 67 -51.03 11.70 19.97
CA GLY A 67 -49.96 12.28 19.16
C GLY A 67 -48.95 11.22 18.70
N ALA A 68 -48.08 11.62 17.79
CA ALA A 68 -46.92 10.85 17.36
C ALA A 68 -45.65 11.68 17.59
N THR A 69 -44.55 11.01 17.91
CA THR A 69 -43.21 11.61 18.04
C THR A 69 -42.26 10.93 17.06
N LYS A 70 -41.25 11.67 16.60
CA LYS A 70 -40.22 11.13 15.71
C LYS A 70 -39.30 10.18 16.49
N ILE A 71 -38.93 9.08 15.87
CA ILE A 71 -37.85 8.18 16.28
C ILE A 71 -36.86 8.03 15.12
N GLU A 72 -35.73 7.39 15.39
CA GLU A 72 -34.78 6.96 14.37
C GLU A 72 -34.67 5.44 14.43
N LEU A 73 -35.06 4.76 13.35
CA LEU A 73 -34.97 3.32 13.25
C LEU A 73 -33.66 2.91 12.58
N ILE A 74 -32.86 2.11 13.28
CA ILE A 74 -31.60 1.53 12.78
C ILE A 74 -31.66 0.04 13.07
N ASN A 75 -31.60 -0.80 12.01
CA ASN A 75 -31.63 -2.26 12.13
C ASN A 75 -32.83 -2.80 12.95
N GLU A 76 -34.04 -2.27 12.71
CA GLU A 76 -35.26 -2.67 13.45
C GLU A 76 -35.21 -2.37 14.97
N GLU A 77 -34.35 -1.44 15.38
CA GLU A 77 -34.27 -0.91 16.74
C GLU A 77 -34.39 0.62 16.76
N PHE A 78 -34.83 1.17 17.88
CA PHE A 78 -34.66 2.60 18.18
C PHE A 78 -34.28 2.84 19.63
N VAL A 79 -33.63 3.98 19.88
CA VAL A 79 -33.30 4.46 21.22
C VAL A 79 -34.49 5.25 21.79
N TYR A 80 -34.92 4.87 22.99
CA TYR A 80 -36.01 5.52 23.70
C TYR A 80 -35.72 7.01 23.93
N ASN A 81 -36.77 7.82 23.79
CA ASN A 81 -36.77 9.20 24.25
C ASN A 81 -38.07 9.48 25.02
N GLU A 82 -38.04 10.45 25.92
CA GLU A 82 -39.14 10.76 26.84
C GLU A 82 -40.48 11.15 26.17
N ASN A 83 -40.45 11.53 24.89
CA ASN A 83 -41.67 11.86 24.15
C ASN A 83 -42.40 10.62 23.63
N VAL A 84 -41.75 9.45 23.62
CA VAL A 84 -42.33 8.16 23.27
C VAL A 84 -43.15 7.64 24.44
N GLN A 85 -44.40 7.23 24.17
CA GLN A 85 -45.24 6.59 25.15
C GLN A 85 -44.70 5.18 25.44
N LEU A 86 -44.24 4.99 26.67
CA LEU A 86 -43.98 3.69 27.26
C LEU A 86 -45.32 3.04 27.63
N ILE A 87 -45.55 1.81 27.18
CA ILE A 87 -46.78 1.06 27.46
C ILE A 87 -46.40 -0.20 28.23
N THR A 88 -46.98 -0.42 29.39
CA THR A 88 -46.88 -1.71 30.09
C THR A 88 -48.06 -2.58 29.68
N LEU A 89 -47.79 -3.79 29.18
CA LEU A 89 -48.82 -4.75 28.84
C LEU A 89 -49.49 -5.29 30.10
N ALA A 90 -50.81 -5.11 30.22
CA ALA A 90 -51.65 -5.74 31.22
C ALA A 90 -52.52 -6.82 30.58
N ALA A 91 -53.09 -7.71 31.39
CA ALA A 91 -54.11 -8.63 30.90
C ALA A 91 -55.38 -7.85 30.49
N GLY A 92 -55.91 -8.14 29.30
CA GLY A 92 -57.25 -7.67 28.92
C GLY A 92 -58.34 -8.40 29.70
N ILE A 93 -59.58 -7.93 29.60
CA ILE A 93 -60.74 -8.58 30.25
C ILE A 93 -61.41 -9.64 29.36
N LYS A 94 -61.02 -9.72 28.09
CA LYS A 94 -61.38 -10.83 27.19
C LYS A 94 -60.23 -11.82 27.09
N ASP A 95 -60.57 -13.10 26.93
CA ASP A 95 -59.59 -14.17 26.74
C ASP A 95 -58.63 -13.85 25.57
N ASN A 96 -57.34 -14.12 25.77
CA ASN A 96 -56.27 -13.91 24.79
C ASN A 96 -56.18 -12.45 24.26
N THR A 97 -56.38 -11.48 25.14
CA THR A 97 -56.20 -10.05 24.82
C THR A 97 -55.32 -9.34 25.84
N PHE A 98 -54.74 -8.22 25.42
CA PHE A 98 -53.94 -7.34 26.26
C PHE A 98 -54.67 -6.01 26.51
N ALA A 99 -54.32 -5.34 27.60
CA ALA A 99 -54.63 -3.94 27.83
C ALA A 99 -53.35 -3.11 27.82
N PHE A 100 -53.41 -1.90 27.26
CA PHE A 100 -52.23 -1.02 27.13
C PHE A 100 -52.23 0.03 28.24
N ASN A 101 -51.48 -0.23 29.32
CA ASN A 101 -51.32 0.72 30.40
C ASN A 101 -50.28 1.79 30.04
N VAL A 102 -50.70 3.05 30.04
CA VAL A 102 -49.85 4.21 29.70
C VAL A 102 -49.42 5.01 30.95
N GLY A 103 -49.52 4.41 32.12
CA GLY A 103 -49.13 4.96 33.42
C GLY A 103 -50.28 5.65 34.17
N ASN A 104 -51.08 6.46 33.48
CA ASN A 104 -52.25 7.15 34.05
C ASN A 104 -53.60 6.51 33.68
N GLY A 105 -53.58 5.31 33.10
CA GLY A 105 -54.77 4.57 32.68
C GLY A 105 -54.48 3.67 31.48
N PHE A 106 -55.55 3.23 30.81
CA PHE A 106 -55.49 2.28 29.70
C PHE A 106 -55.98 2.91 28.40
N LEU A 107 -55.29 2.62 27.30
CA LEU A 107 -55.75 3.03 25.97
C LEU A 107 -57.01 2.26 25.57
N TYR A 108 -58.00 2.96 25.02
CA TYR A 108 -59.26 2.37 24.58
C TYR A 108 -59.82 3.02 23.31
N ALA A 109 -60.60 2.25 22.56
CA ALA A 109 -61.36 2.70 21.40
C ALA A 109 -62.62 3.48 21.85
N ALA A 110 -62.58 4.81 21.76
CA ALA A 110 -63.51 5.65 22.52
C ALA A 110 -64.82 6.02 21.83
N SER A 111 -65.02 5.66 20.56
CA SER A 111 -66.21 6.09 19.81
C SER A 111 -66.58 5.14 18.66
N SER A 112 -67.85 5.13 18.28
CA SER A 112 -68.34 4.51 17.04
C SER A 112 -68.44 5.50 15.87
N SER A 113 -68.50 6.81 16.16
CA SER A 113 -68.71 7.86 15.16
C SER A 113 -67.45 8.68 14.87
N GLY A 114 -66.48 8.69 15.78
CA GLY A 114 -65.20 9.38 15.62
C GLY A 114 -63.99 8.45 15.68
N ASN A 115 -62.91 8.85 15.03
CA ASN A 115 -61.63 8.13 15.10
C ASN A 115 -60.93 8.51 16.41
N GLN A 116 -61.27 7.81 17.49
CA GLN A 116 -60.83 8.17 18.84
C GLN A 116 -60.02 7.07 19.51
N LEU A 117 -58.86 7.45 20.01
CA LEU A 117 -57.99 6.64 20.86
C LEU A 117 -57.65 7.46 22.10
N LYS A 118 -58.22 7.08 23.23
CA LYS A 118 -58.14 7.86 24.46
C LYS A 118 -57.64 6.99 25.59
N THR A 119 -57.39 7.62 26.73
CA THR A 119 -56.99 6.96 27.97
C THR A 119 -58.16 6.99 28.95
N GLN A 120 -58.44 5.87 29.63
CA GLN A 120 -59.44 5.77 30.68
C GLN A 120 -58.89 5.00 31.89
N ALA A 121 -59.50 5.17 33.07
CA ALA A 121 -58.96 4.60 34.31
C ALA A 121 -59.14 3.07 34.42
N SER A 122 -60.24 2.52 33.90
CA SER A 122 -60.60 1.11 34.03
C SER A 122 -60.47 0.35 32.72
N ILE A 123 -60.15 -0.94 32.79
CA ILE A 123 -60.19 -1.82 31.62
C ILE A 123 -61.65 -2.23 31.39
N ASP A 124 -62.17 -1.94 30.20
CA ASP A 124 -63.44 -2.45 29.68
C ASP A 124 -63.22 -3.18 28.34
N ASP A 125 -64.29 -3.59 27.66
CA ASP A 125 -64.16 -4.33 26.41
C ASP A 125 -63.48 -3.48 25.31
N ASN A 126 -63.64 -2.15 25.32
CA ASN A 126 -62.99 -1.24 24.37
C ASN A 126 -61.51 -0.96 24.70
N ALA A 127 -61.08 -1.29 25.92
CA ALA A 127 -59.67 -1.26 26.36
C ALA A 127 -58.99 -2.64 26.31
N SER A 128 -59.73 -3.68 25.88
CA SER A 128 -59.24 -5.05 25.69
C SER A 128 -58.86 -5.25 24.21
N TRP A 129 -57.58 -5.41 23.91
CA TRP A 129 -57.02 -5.43 22.56
C TRP A 129 -56.59 -6.84 22.15
N LYS A 130 -57.18 -7.33 21.06
CA LYS A 130 -56.64 -8.50 20.35
C LYS A 130 -55.49 -8.05 19.46
N ILE A 131 -54.37 -8.76 19.56
CA ILE A 131 -53.16 -8.50 18.78
C ILE A 131 -52.91 -9.73 17.89
N ASP A 132 -52.73 -9.50 16.60
CA ASP A 132 -52.27 -10.49 15.64
C ASP A 132 -51.01 -9.91 14.95
N ILE A 133 -49.89 -10.64 14.97
CA ILE A 133 -48.61 -10.24 14.36
C ILE A 133 -48.27 -11.21 13.24
N ASN A 134 -48.01 -10.69 12.04
CA ASN A 134 -47.66 -11.44 10.84
C ASN A 134 -46.48 -10.74 10.14
N ASP A 135 -45.76 -11.45 9.27
CA ASP A 135 -44.53 -10.98 8.60
C ASP A 135 -44.65 -9.59 7.93
N SER A 136 -45.86 -9.17 7.54
CA SER A 136 -46.12 -7.91 6.82
C SER A 136 -46.93 -6.86 7.58
N SER A 137 -47.53 -7.16 8.74
CA SER A 137 -48.31 -6.17 9.51
C SER A 137 -48.65 -6.63 10.93
N THR A 138 -48.77 -5.68 11.86
CA THR A 138 -49.41 -5.91 13.17
C THR A 138 -50.84 -5.36 13.17
N SER A 139 -51.80 -6.20 13.57
CA SER A 139 -53.21 -5.85 13.74
C SER A 139 -53.53 -5.73 15.23
N ILE A 140 -54.11 -4.60 15.63
CA ILE A 140 -54.50 -4.32 17.02
C ILE A 140 -55.97 -3.86 17.03
N VAL A 141 -56.85 -4.68 17.61
CA VAL A 141 -58.31 -4.49 17.53
C VAL A 141 -58.97 -4.58 18.91
N ALA A 142 -59.66 -3.52 19.33
CA ALA A 142 -60.42 -3.52 20.58
C ALA A 142 -61.62 -4.48 20.50
N GLN A 143 -61.99 -5.11 21.61
CA GLN A 143 -63.03 -6.15 21.65
C GLN A 143 -64.42 -5.65 22.08
N GLY A 144 -64.59 -4.35 22.27
CA GLY A 144 -65.85 -3.73 22.62
C GLY A 144 -66.80 -3.50 21.44
N THR A 145 -67.93 -2.89 21.76
CA THR A 145 -69.04 -2.66 20.82
C THR A 145 -68.81 -1.45 19.90
N ASN A 146 -67.78 -0.63 20.16
CA ASN A 146 -67.50 0.52 19.32
C ASN A 146 -67.08 0.09 17.91
N SER A 147 -67.64 0.73 16.89
CA SER A 147 -67.35 0.37 15.50
C SER A 147 -65.98 0.87 15.03
N ARG A 148 -65.40 1.92 15.64
CA ARG A 148 -64.03 2.40 15.33
C ARG A 148 -63.04 1.80 16.33
N LYS A 149 -62.61 0.57 16.06
CA LYS A 149 -61.84 -0.27 17.00
C LYS A 149 -60.49 -0.77 16.49
N VAL A 150 -60.10 -0.43 15.26
CA VAL A 150 -58.83 -0.86 14.65
C VAL A 150 -57.78 0.24 14.84
N PHE A 151 -56.78 0.00 15.70
CA PHE A 151 -55.75 0.97 16.08
C PHE A 151 -54.68 1.06 14.98
N GLN A 152 -54.49 2.25 14.39
CA GLN A 152 -53.54 2.49 13.31
C GLN A 152 -52.91 3.90 13.35
N TYR A 153 -51.93 4.14 12.49
CA TYR A 153 -51.26 5.43 12.31
C TYR A 153 -51.81 6.23 11.12
N ASN A 154 -52.24 7.46 11.37
CA ASN A 154 -52.71 8.41 10.36
C ASN A 154 -51.59 9.33 9.91
N LYS A 155 -50.91 8.94 8.82
CA LYS A 155 -49.80 9.72 8.25
C LYS A 155 -50.17 11.15 7.85
N GLN A 156 -51.42 11.40 7.45
CA GLN A 156 -51.84 12.74 7.03
C GLN A 156 -51.90 13.74 8.18
N ASN A 157 -52.18 13.26 9.40
CA ASN A 157 -52.40 14.11 10.58
C ASN A 157 -51.36 13.88 11.69
N ASN A 158 -50.34 13.07 11.43
CA ASN A 158 -49.27 12.70 12.36
C ASN A 158 -49.82 12.31 13.75
N LEU A 159 -50.66 11.29 13.78
CA LEU A 159 -51.37 10.84 14.98
C LEU A 159 -51.76 9.36 14.91
N PHE A 160 -52.08 8.81 16.07
CA PHE A 160 -52.52 7.45 16.28
C PHE A 160 -53.98 7.43 16.76
N ALA A 161 -54.83 6.64 16.10
CA ALA A 161 -56.27 6.59 16.37
C ALA A 161 -56.89 5.22 16.03
N CYS A 162 -58.16 5.03 16.40
CA CYS A 162 -58.94 3.85 16.04
C CYS A 162 -59.89 4.13 14.86
N TYR A 163 -60.00 3.17 13.95
CA TYR A 163 -60.79 3.27 12.72
C TYR A 163 -61.75 2.08 12.59
N SER A 164 -62.69 2.16 11.64
CA SER A 164 -63.67 1.06 11.42
C SER A 164 -63.05 -0.18 10.82
N SER A 165 -61.93 -0.01 10.13
CA SER A 165 -61.25 -1.04 9.35
C SER A 165 -59.79 -0.63 9.17
N ALA A 166 -58.96 -1.61 8.81
CA ALA A 166 -57.60 -1.38 8.36
C ALA A 166 -57.62 -0.49 7.10
N SER A 167 -57.31 0.78 7.25
CA SER A 167 -57.43 1.82 6.21
C SER A 167 -56.35 2.91 6.30
N GLN A 168 -55.50 2.84 7.32
CA GLN A 168 -54.41 3.77 7.57
C GLN A 168 -53.07 3.04 7.47
N SER A 169 -51.97 3.72 7.81
CA SER A 169 -50.64 3.13 7.67
C SER A 169 -50.42 2.02 8.72
N PRO A 170 -49.75 0.91 8.35
CA PRO A 170 -49.46 -0.19 9.26
C PRO A 170 -48.71 0.25 10.50
N ILE A 171 -48.87 -0.49 11.60
CA ILE A 171 -48.11 -0.30 12.83
C ILE A 171 -47.38 -1.59 13.18
N ALA A 172 -46.39 -1.46 14.05
CA ALA A 172 -45.60 -2.52 14.64
C ALA A 172 -45.48 -2.31 16.15
N ILE A 173 -45.29 -3.40 16.88
CA ILE A 173 -44.98 -3.37 18.31
C ILE A 173 -43.46 -3.50 18.46
N TYR A 174 -42.88 -2.62 19.25
CA TYR A 174 -41.48 -2.71 19.66
C TYR A 174 -41.44 -2.97 21.16
N LYS A 175 -40.67 -3.95 21.61
CA LYS A 175 -40.53 -4.31 23.02
C LYS A 175 -39.23 -3.73 23.55
N LYS A 176 -39.28 -3.20 24.78
CA LYS A 176 -38.09 -2.73 25.49
C LYS A 176 -37.12 -3.89 25.62
N VAL A 177 -35.90 -3.68 25.17
CA VAL A 177 -34.83 -4.65 25.34
C VAL A 177 -34.36 -4.52 26.78
N ASP A 178 -34.47 -5.60 27.55
CA ASP A 178 -33.76 -5.67 28.82
C ASP A 178 -32.26 -5.57 28.51
N SER A 179 -31.59 -4.53 29.00
CA SER A 179 -30.13 -4.32 28.89
C SER A 179 -29.30 -5.43 29.60
N SER A 180 -29.91 -6.56 29.96
CA SER A 180 -29.30 -7.71 30.62
C SER A 180 -28.84 -8.82 29.68
N VAL A 181 -28.88 -8.64 28.35
CA VAL A 181 -27.91 -9.38 27.50
C VAL A 181 -26.56 -8.68 27.64
N GLN A 182 -26.00 -8.76 28.85
CA GLN A 182 -24.60 -8.49 29.08
C GLN A 182 -23.85 -9.57 28.30
N GLU A 183 -22.91 -9.18 27.44
CA GLU A 183 -21.95 -10.16 26.93
C GLU A 183 -21.29 -10.81 28.16
N THR A 184 -21.47 -12.12 28.33
CA THR A 184 -20.87 -12.85 29.46
C THR A 184 -19.39 -13.10 29.23
N THR A 185 -18.91 -12.89 28.00
CA THR A 185 -17.55 -13.10 27.58
C THR A 185 -17.03 -11.95 26.74
N TYR A 186 -15.72 -11.73 26.74
CA TYR A 186 -15.03 -10.88 25.79
C TYR A 186 -13.93 -11.66 25.06
N ASP A 187 -13.58 -11.17 23.87
CA ASP A 187 -12.55 -11.77 23.03
C ASP A 187 -11.29 -10.90 22.98
N ILE A 188 -10.14 -11.56 23.05
CA ILE A 188 -8.83 -11.00 22.74
C ILE A 188 -8.35 -11.66 21.46
N SER A 189 -7.97 -10.87 20.45
CA SER A 189 -7.48 -11.42 19.19
C SER A 189 -6.21 -10.73 18.70
N PHE A 190 -5.47 -11.44 17.86
CA PHE A 190 -4.24 -10.96 17.26
C PHE A 190 -4.39 -10.84 15.75
N ASN A 191 -3.93 -9.73 15.20
CA ASN A 191 -3.96 -9.45 13.77
C ASN A 191 -2.54 -9.16 13.29
N ALA A 192 -2.05 -9.99 12.36
CA ALA A 192 -0.70 -9.87 11.82
C ALA A 192 -0.50 -8.65 10.92
N ASN A 193 -1.58 -7.91 10.60
CA ASN A 193 -1.56 -6.65 9.87
C ASN A 193 -0.76 -6.74 8.56
N GLY A 194 -1.16 -7.67 7.70
CA GLY A 194 -0.47 -8.01 6.44
C GLY A 194 0.55 -9.14 6.58
N GLY A 195 1.11 -9.36 7.77
CA GLY A 195 1.98 -10.51 8.05
C GLY A 195 1.20 -11.82 8.15
N LYS A 196 1.88 -12.90 8.54
CA LYS A 196 1.28 -14.24 8.64
C LYS A 196 1.69 -14.97 9.92
N PHE A 197 0.71 -15.42 10.70
CA PHE A 197 0.96 -16.36 11.80
C PHE A 197 1.16 -17.78 11.27
N ALA A 198 1.94 -18.60 11.97
CA ALA A 198 2.27 -19.97 11.55
C ALA A 198 1.04 -20.84 11.26
N ASP A 199 -0.03 -20.67 12.04
CA ASP A 199 -1.24 -21.51 11.98
C ASP A 199 -2.36 -20.93 11.09
N GLY A 200 -2.09 -19.86 10.34
CA GLY A 200 -3.00 -19.30 9.33
C GLY A 200 -4.18 -18.48 9.87
N GLU A 201 -4.71 -18.80 11.05
CA GLU A 201 -5.71 -18.00 11.76
C GLU A 201 -5.05 -17.33 12.97
N GLY A 202 -5.22 -16.01 13.11
CA GLY A 202 -4.72 -15.28 14.28
C GLY A 202 -5.28 -15.88 15.57
N VAL A 203 -4.51 -15.79 16.67
CA VAL A 203 -4.93 -16.40 17.93
C VAL A 203 -6.14 -15.64 18.49
N LYS A 204 -7.14 -16.38 18.98
CA LYS A 204 -8.30 -15.86 19.68
C LYS A 204 -8.40 -16.48 21.07
N ILE A 205 -8.51 -15.63 22.08
CA ILE A 205 -8.71 -16.02 23.49
C ILE A 205 -10.06 -15.46 23.91
N THR A 206 -10.92 -16.30 24.48
CA THR A 206 -12.23 -15.88 25.03
C THR A 206 -12.19 -16.00 26.54
N LYS A 207 -12.64 -14.94 27.25
CA LYS A 207 -12.67 -14.85 28.71
C LYS A 207 -14.02 -14.41 29.21
N ASN A 208 -14.38 -14.78 30.43
CA ASN A 208 -15.61 -14.26 31.03
C ASN A 208 -15.42 -12.80 31.45
N VAL A 209 -16.47 -11.99 31.37
CA VAL A 209 -16.43 -10.60 31.85
C VAL A 209 -16.13 -10.58 33.36
N GLY A 210 -15.13 -9.78 33.75
CA GLY A 210 -14.59 -9.72 35.11
C GLY A 210 -13.32 -10.56 35.33
N GLU A 211 -13.02 -11.51 34.44
CA GLU A 211 -11.73 -12.20 34.42
C GLU A 211 -10.66 -11.36 33.71
N LYS A 212 -9.40 -11.57 34.11
CA LYS A 212 -8.24 -10.96 33.46
C LYS A 212 -7.38 -12.04 32.82
N GLU A 213 -6.72 -11.70 31.72
CA GLU A 213 -5.71 -12.53 31.09
C GLU A 213 -4.35 -11.84 31.08
N SER A 214 -3.32 -12.57 31.49
CA SER A 214 -1.93 -12.15 31.32
C SER A 214 -1.37 -12.73 30.03
N ILE A 215 -1.02 -11.86 29.08
CA ILE A 215 -0.58 -12.22 27.74
C ILE A 215 0.90 -11.87 27.60
N ASP A 216 1.71 -12.89 27.37
CA ASP A 216 3.10 -12.75 26.93
C ASP A 216 3.14 -12.55 25.40
N LEU A 217 3.41 -11.31 24.96
CA LEU A 217 3.36 -10.93 23.54
C LEU A 217 4.46 -11.61 22.71
N SER A 218 5.53 -12.10 23.33
CA SER A 218 6.64 -12.76 22.61
C SER A 218 6.21 -14.03 21.89
N LYS A 219 5.10 -14.63 22.35
CA LYS A 219 4.48 -15.82 21.75
C LYS A 219 3.66 -15.52 20.49
N TYR A 220 3.41 -14.24 20.19
CA TYR A 220 2.55 -13.78 19.10
C TYR A 220 3.37 -13.02 18.06
N ASN A 221 4.42 -13.65 17.54
CA ASN A 221 5.33 -13.07 16.55
C ASN A 221 4.98 -13.57 15.14
N PRO A 222 4.23 -12.81 14.33
CA PRO A 222 3.94 -13.19 12.95
C PRO A 222 5.18 -13.08 12.05
N ALA A 223 5.18 -13.84 10.96
CA ALA A 223 6.12 -13.62 9.86
C ALA A 223 5.82 -12.27 9.18
N ALA A 224 6.88 -11.59 8.74
CA ALA A 224 6.80 -10.28 8.14
C ALA A 224 5.96 -10.27 6.83
N PRO A 225 5.23 -9.18 6.55
CA PRO A 225 4.44 -9.03 5.33
C PRO A 225 5.30 -8.93 4.07
N TYR A 226 6.52 -8.41 4.22
CA TYR A 226 7.41 -8.04 3.13
C TYR A 226 8.87 -8.39 3.48
N PRO A 227 9.75 -8.62 2.49
CA PRO A 227 11.19 -8.68 2.72
C PRO A 227 11.68 -7.42 3.45
N TYR A 228 12.68 -7.60 4.31
CA TYR A 228 13.27 -6.51 5.09
C TYR A 228 12.30 -5.71 5.99
N ALA A 229 11.09 -6.22 6.28
CA ALA A 229 10.23 -5.70 7.35
C ALA A 229 10.52 -6.44 8.67
N LYS A 230 10.42 -5.72 9.80
CA LYS A 230 10.52 -6.30 11.14
C LYS A 230 9.37 -5.84 12.03
N LEU A 231 8.99 -6.68 12.99
CA LEU A 231 7.97 -6.36 13.97
C LEU A 231 8.52 -5.33 14.95
N SER A 232 7.93 -4.12 14.97
CA SER A 232 8.32 -3.04 15.89
C SER A 232 7.48 -3.03 17.16
N GLY A 233 6.31 -3.68 17.16
CA GLY A 233 5.46 -3.79 18.33
C GLY A 233 4.06 -4.29 17.99
N LEU A 234 3.18 -4.25 18.97
CA LEU A 234 1.75 -4.51 18.82
C LEU A 234 0.96 -3.34 19.39
N THR A 235 -0.21 -3.05 18.81
CA THR A 235 -1.12 -2.02 19.33
C THR A 235 -2.53 -2.54 19.47
N ASN A 236 -3.21 -2.16 20.55
CA ASN A 236 -4.64 -2.42 20.73
C ASN A 236 -5.53 -1.26 20.27
N GLY A 237 -4.96 -0.24 19.63
CA GLY A 237 -5.64 1.01 19.24
C GLY A 237 -5.53 2.13 20.27
N GLU A 238 -5.34 1.81 21.55
CA GLU A 238 -5.15 2.78 22.64
C GLU A 238 -3.68 2.94 22.99
N ASN A 239 -2.99 1.81 23.16
CA ASN A 239 -1.58 1.72 23.55
C ASN A 239 -0.76 0.97 22.50
N THR A 240 0.55 1.19 22.54
CA THR A 240 1.55 0.42 21.79
C THR A 240 2.46 -0.30 22.78
N TYR A 241 2.74 -1.57 22.49
CA TYR A 241 3.52 -2.47 23.32
C TYR A 241 4.71 -3.01 22.53
N ALA A 242 5.83 -3.25 23.21
CA ALA A 242 6.98 -3.91 22.61
C ALA A 242 6.67 -5.40 22.37
N PRO A 243 7.32 -6.06 21.39
CA PRO A 243 7.04 -7.46 21.07
C PRO A 243 7.22 -8.47 22.22
N ALA A 244 7.98 -8.11 23.26
CA ALA A 244 8.27 -8.99 24.40
C ALA A 244 7.53 -8.59 25.69
N ASP A 245 6.60 -7.63 25.62
CA ASP A 245 5.86 -7.19 26.81
C ASP A 245 4.88 -8.26 27.31
N VAL A 246 4.63 -8.25 28.61
CA VAL A 246 3.55 -9.00 29.24
C VAL A 246 2.44 -8.03 29.61
N VAL A 247 1.25 -8.21 29.04
CA VAL A 247 0.11 -7.30 29.18
C VAL A 247 -1.05 -7.97 29.90
N GLU A 248 -1.71 -7.24 30.80
CA GLU A 248 -2.93 -7.69 31.47
C GLU A 248 -4.15 -7.10 30.76
N VAL A 249 -5.08 -7.94 30.33
CA VAL A 249 -6.27 -7.55 29.58
C VAL A 249 -7.51 -8.03 30.32
N SER A 250 -8.49 -7.14 30.49
CA SER A 250 -9.74 -7.42 31.21
C SER A 250 -11.00 -7.04 30.42
N SER A 251 -10.84 -6.79 29.12
CA SER A 251 -11.91 -6.38 28.20
C SER A 251 -11.53 -6.74 26.77
N LYS A 252 -12.49 -6.59 25.84
CA LYS A 252 -12.28 -6.89 24.42
C LYS A 252 -11.09 -6.10 23.85
N ALA A 253 -10.14 -6.79 23.22
CA ALA A 253 -8.95 -6.17 22.65
C ALA A 253 -8.52 -6.85 21.35
N ILE A 254 -7.98 -6.06 20.42
CA ILE A 254 -7.39 -6.59 19.17
C ILE A 254 -5.96 -6.06 19.06
N PHE A 255 -4.98 -6.92 19.27
CA PHE A 255 -3.56 -6.58 19.12
C PHE A 255 -3.17 -6.68 17.64
N LYS A 256 -2.94 -5.53 17.00
CA LYS A 256 -2.45 -5.44 15.62
C LYS A 256 -0.93 -5.31 15.61
N ALA A 257 -0.26 -6.13 14.81
CA ALA A 257 1.18 -6.01 14.58
C ALA A 257 1.52 -4.65 13.93
N LYS A 258 2.58 -4.02 14.42
CA LYS A 258 3.20 -2.84 13.82
C LYS A 258 4.51 -3.26 13.17
N TRP A 259 4.67 -2.82 11.93
CA TRP A 259 5.81 -3.16 11.09
C TRP A 259 6.64 -1.90 10.81
N GLU A 260 7.95 -2.07 10.69
CA GLU A 260 8.86 -1.05 10.20
C GLU A 260 9.93 -1.66 9.31
N ALA A 261 10.58 -0.84 8.49
CA ALA A 261 11.74 -1.27 7.71
C ALA A 261 12.87 -1.69 8.67
N SER A 262 13.49 -2.82 8.38
CA SER A 262 14.58 -3.37 9.21
C SER A 262 15.90 -2.62 9.04
N LYS A 263 16.10 -1.98 7.89
CA LYS A 263 17.28 -1.21 7.49
C LYS A 263 16.96 -0.28 6.32
N ILE A 264 17.91 0.58 5.98
CA ILE A 264 17.96 1.27 4.69
C ILE A 264 18.30 0.23 3.62
N LEU A 265 17.55 0.23 2.51
CA LEU A 265 17.69 -0.72 1.43
C LEU A 265 18.70 -0.22 0.39
N THR A 266 19.41 -1.15 -0.23
CA THR A 266 20.04 -0.91 -1.54
C THR A 266 18.97 -0.91 -2.65
N VAL A 267 19.33 -0.42 -3.84
CA VAL A 267 18.45 -0.50 -5.02
C VAL A 267 18.04 -1.94 -5.33
N GLU A 268 18.98 -2.89 -5.31
CA GLU A 268 18.71 -4.32 -5.55
C GLU A 268 17.69 -4.89 -4.54
N GLU A 269 17.81 -4.54 -3.25
CA GLU A 269 16.89 -4.97 -2.20
C GLU A 269 15.51 -4.32 -2.32
N ALA A 270 15.44 -3.07 -2.78
CA ALA A 270 14.17 -2.40 -3.05
C ALA A 270 13.42 -3.05 -4.23
N ILE A 271 14.15 -3.48 -5.26
CA ILE A 271 13.60 -4.26 -6.39
C ILE A 271 13.04 -5.60 -5.90
N GLU A 272 13.75 -6.30 -5.00
CA GLU A 272 13.25 -7.52 -4.36
C GLU A 272 11.92 -7.29 -3.63
N VAL A 273 11.84 -6.23 -2.82
CA VAL A 273 10.59 -5.85 -2.13
C VAL A 273 9.47 -5.60 -3.12
N ALA A 274 9.70 -4.79 -4.16
CA ALA A 274 8.69 -4.49 -5.18
C ALA A 274 8.18 -5.78 -5.88
N ASN A 275 9.09 -6.68 -6.22
CA ASN A 275 8.74 -7.96 -6.85
C ASN A 275 7.93 -8.86 -5.92
N SER A 276 8.14 -8.79 -4.60
CA SER A 276 7.36 -9.57 -3.63
C SER A 276 5.90 -9.10 -3.48
N THR A 277 5.62 -7.82 -3.75
CA THR A 277 4.27 -7.25 -3.59
C THR A 277 3.45 -7.18 -4.88
N GLY A 278 4.10 -7.34 -6.04
CA GLY A 278 3.49 -7.16 -7.35
C GLY A 278 2.89 -5.76 -7.48
N THR A 279 1.65 -5.67 -7.98
CA THR A 279 0.96 -4.39 -8.17
C THR A 279 0.38 -3.77 -6.89
N THR A 280 0.58 -4.38 -5.72
CA THR A 280 0.11 -3.84 -4.44
C THR A 280 1.24 -3.06 -3.78
N GLN A 281 0.98 -1.83 -3.34
CA GLN A 281 1.98 -1.05 -2.61
C GLN A 281 2.19 -1.58 -1.19
N THR A 282 3.40 -1.40 -0.64
CA THR A 282 3.67 -1.69 0.76
C THR A 282 2.88 -0.78 1.70
N THR A 283 2.38 -1.33 2.80
CA THR A 283 1.69 -0.57 3.85
C THR A 283 2.64 0.15 4.81
N ILE A 284 3.93 -0.19 4.78
CA ILE A 284 4.99 0.51 5.49
C ILE A 284 5.89 1.25 4.49
N PRO A 285 6.44 2.41 4.87
CA PRO A 285 7.46 3.07 4.08
C PRO A 285 8.81 2.36 4.21
N TYR A 286 9.57 2.39 3.12
CA TYR A 286 10.97 2.00 3.07
C TYR A 286 11.83 3.19 2.66
N THR A 287 13.09 3.18 3.07
CA THR A 287 14.11 4.11 2.61
C THR A 287 15.10 3.34 1.74
N VAL A 288 15.36 3.85 0.53
CA VAL A 288 16.26 3.25 -0.46
C VAL A 288 17.39 4.24 -0.73
N GLU A 289 18.63 3.79 -0.65
CA GLU A 289 19.82 4.59 -0.91
C GLU A 289 20.40 4.25 -2.29
N GLY A 290 20.74 5.27 -3.06
CA GLY A 290 21.36 5.12 -4.38
C GLY A 290 21.83 6.45 -4.96
N TYR A 291 22.55 6.37 -6.07
CA TYR A 291 23.13 7.54 -6.74
C TYR A 291 22.12 8.14 -7.70
N PHE A 292 21.85 9.44 -7.56
CA PHE A 292 20.94 10.20 -8.41
C PHE A 292 21.41 10.20 -9.87
N VAL A 293 20.49 9.93 -10.79
CA VAL A 293 20.72 9.92 -12.23
C VAL A 293 20.01 11.07 -12.90
N SER A 294 18.70 11.17 -12.69
CA SER A 294 17.86 12.12 -13.41
C SER A 294 16.55 12.42 -12.67
N VAL A 295 15.96 13.55 -13.04
CA VAL A 295 14.59 13.92 -12.66
C VAL A 295 13.81 14.27 -13.93
N ASP A 296 12.60 13.72 -14.07
CA ASP A 296 11.72 14.01 -15.21
C ASP A 296 10.75 15.18 -14.93
N ASP A 297 9.96 15.57 -15.92
CA ASP A 297 8.97 16.65 -15.82
C ASP A 297 7.85 16.38 -14.79
N SER A 298 7.64 15.11 -14.43
CA SER A 298 6.70 14.69 -13.39
C SER A 298 7.33 14.69 -11.99
N ASN A 299 8.59 15.11 -11.88
CA ASN A 299 9.41 15.02 -10.66
C ASN A 299 9.63 13.58 -10.20
N SER A 300 9.69 12.63 -11.13
CA SER A 300 10.13 11.27 -10.88
C SER A 300 11.66 11.25 -10.80
N ILE A 301 12.19 10.73 -9.70
CA ILE A 301 13.63 10.69 -9.45
C ILE A 301 14.14 9.28 -9.74
N THR A 302 15.15 9.17 -10.60
CA THR A 302 15.83 7.90 -10.88
C THR A 302 17.13 7.84 -10.08
N ILE A 303 17.31 6.75 -9.34
CA ILE A 303 18.56 6.39 -8.68
C ILE A 303 19.11 5.09 -9.26
N LYS A 304 20.42 4.89 -9.13
CA LYS A 304 21.08 3.63 -9.48
C LYS A 304 22.03 3.13 -8.40
N ASP A 305 22.32 1.83 -8.42
CA ASP A 305 23.45 1.25 -7.70
C ASP A 305 24.72 1.17 -8.55
N SER A 306 25.79 0.67 -7.94
CA SER A 306 27.10 0.48 -8.57
C SER A 306 27.13 -0.61 -9.66
N LYS A 307 26.10 -1.45 -9.74
CA LYS A 307 25.92 -2.46 -10.80
C LYS A 307 25.10 -1.92 -11.96
N GLY A 308 24.56 -0.71 -11.85
CA GLY A 308 23.71 -0.08 -12.85
C GLY A 308 22.23 -0.49 -12.76
N ASN A 309 21.79 -1.14 -11.68
CA ASN A 309 20.36 -1.35 -11.47
C ASN A 309 19.70 -0.01 -11.15
N GLU A 310 18.53 0.26 -11.74
CA GLU A 310 17.79 1.50 -11.54
C GLU A 310 16.55 1.31 -10.68
N PHE A 311 16.20 2.34 -9.92
CA PHE A 311 14.97 2.41 -9.13
C PHE A 311 14.41 3.83 -9.15
N VAL A 312 13.09 3.95 -9.13
CA VAL A 312 12.40 5.23 -9.33
C VAL A 312 11.62 5.62 -8.09
N ALA A 313 11.63 6.91 -7.74
CA ALA A 313 10.61 7.51 -6.88
C ALA A 313 9.66 8.33 -7.76
N TYR A 314 8.46 7.79 -8.02
CA TYR A 314 7.49 8.41 -8.90
C TYR A 314 6.87 9.66 -8.26
N ALA A 315 6.91 10.78 -8.99
CA ALA A 315 6.34 12.05 -8.55
C ALA A 315 6.69 12.38 -7.09
N ALA A 316 7.99 12.36 -6.78
CA ALA A 316 8.51 12.68 -5.46
C ALA A 316 8.15 14.11 -5.06
N THR A 317 8.12 14.39 -3.76
CA THR A 317 7.94 15.75 -3.26
C THR A 317 9.18 16.58 -3.59
N LYS A 318 9.00 17.76 -4.21
CA LYS A 318 10.12 18.66 -4.53
C LYS A 318 10.88 19.05 -3.27
N GLY A 319 12.20 18.92 -3.32
CA GLY A 319 13.12 19.27 -2.24
C GLY A 319 14.30 20.09 -2.76
N GLU A 320 15.48 19.84 -2.20
CA GLU A 320 16.73 20.45 -2.61
C GLU A 320 17.11 20.10 -4.05
N ALA A 321 17.88 20.95 -4.72
CA ALA A 321 18.36 20.70 -6.08
C ALA A 321 19.32 19.49 -6.07
N LEU A 322 19.10 18.56 -6.99
CA LEU A 322 19.90 17.35 -7.14
C LEU A 322 20.85 17.50 -8.34
N GLU A 323 22.08 17.04 -8.17
CA GLU A 323 23.04 16.89 -9.24
C GLU A 323 23.35 15.43 -9.52
N GLU A 324 23.53 15.09 -10.79
CA GLU A 324 23.91 13.74 -11.23
C GLU A 324 25.10 13.21 -10.42
N GLY A 325 24.94 12.01 -9.85
CA GLY A 325 25.91 11.36 -9.00
C GLY A 325 25.67 11.52 -7.50
N ASP A 326 24.84 12.47 -7.04
CA ASP A 326 24.58 12.66 -5.61
C ASP A 326 24.09 11.37 -4.96
N LEU A 327 24.67 10.99 -3.82
CA LEU A 327 24.14 9.88 -3.03
C LEU A 327 22.92 10.38 -2.28
N ILE A 328 21.76 9.80 -2.58
CA ILE A 328 20.49 10.21 -1.98
C ILE A 328 19.77 9.03 -1.37
N ARG A 329 18.82 9.35 -0.48
CA ARG A 329 17.84 8.41 0.05
C ARG A 329 16.46 8.83 -0.36
N ILE A 330 15.74 7.94 -1.03
CA ILE A 330 14.33 8.10 -1.34
C ILE A 330 13.50 7.29 -0.33
N THR A 331 12.43 7.88 0.21
CA THR A 331 11.58 7.25 1.23
C THR A 331 10.11 7.25 0.82
N GLY A 332 9.46 6.09 0.93
CA GLY A 332 8.03 5.95 0.63
C GLY A 332 7.57 4.49 0.54
N SER A 333 6.30 4.30 0.15
CA SER A 333 5.75 2.96 -0.11
C SER A 333 6.27 2.41 -1.43
N ILE A 334 6.76 1.17 -1.42
CA ILE A 334 7.27 0.49 -2.61
C ILE A 334 6.13 -0.23 -3.33
N ILE A 335 6.14 -0.21 -4.66
CA ILE A 335 5.22 -0.93 -5.55
C ILE A 335 5.96 -1.42 -6.79
N ASN A 336 5.53 -2.53 -7.40
CA ASN A 336 5.90 -2.86 -8.77
C ASN A 336 4.78 -2.43 -9.72
N TYR A 337 4.89 -1.20 -10.23
CA TYR A 337 3.87 -0.60 -11.09
C TYR A 337 3.71 -1.41 -12.38
N ASN A 338 2.47 -1.86 -12.64
CA ASN A 338 2.11 -2.73 -13.76
C ASN A 338 2.97 -4.01 -13.89
N ASN A 339 3.56 -4.50 -12.79
CA ASN A 339 4.51 -5.62 -12.78
C ASN A 339 5.73 -5.41 -13.71
N LYS A 340 6.13 -4.16 -13.93
CA LYS A 340 7.24 -3.79 -14.80
C LYS A 340 8.22 -2.83 -14.16
N THR A 341 7.71 -1.88 -13.37
CA THR A 341 8.52 -0.78 -12.85
C THR A 341 8.52 -0.82 -11.32
N PRO A 342 9.57 -1.36 -10.69
CA PRO A 342 9.83 -1.18 -9.27
C PRO A 342 10.01 0.31 -8.95
N GLU A 343 9.18 0.83 -8.05
CA GLU A 343 9.23 2.25 -7.68
C GLU A 343 8.72 2.51 -6.26
N ILE A 344 9.08 3.66 -5.71
CA ILE A 344 8.33 4.32 -4.65
C ILE A 344 7.15 5.05 -5.30
N ASN A 345 5.94 4.77 -4.79
CA ASN A 345 4.70 5.38 -5.29
C ASN A 345 4.63 6.89 -4.95
N ARG A 346 3.68 7.58 -5.58
CA ARG A 346 3.45 9.02 -5.48
C ARG A 346 3.47 9.53 -4.04
N GLY A 347 4.21 10.62 -3.82
CA GLY A 347 4.33 11.28 -2.52
C GLY A 347 5.53 10.84 -1.70
N GLY A 348 6.44 10.06 -2.27
CA GLY A 348 7.76 9.82 -1.69
C GLY A 348 8.55 11.12 -1.44
N THR A 349 9.51 11.06 -0.54
CA THR A 349 10.44 12.16 -0.24
C THR A 349 11.88 11.73 -0.55
N TYR A 350 12.80 12.69 -0.60
CA TYR A 350 14.22 12.40 -0.71
C TYR A 350 15.05 13.29 0.22
N GLU A 351 16.22 12.79 0.62
CA GLU A 351 17.28 13.54 1.29
C GLU A 351 18.62 13.28 0.60
N ILE A 352 19.47 14.31 0.56
CA ILE A 352 20.85 14.18 0.09
C ILE A 352 21.69 13.61 1.24
N VAL A 353 22.34 12.47 1.00
CA VAL A 353 23.29 11.86 1.95
C VAL A 353 24.67 12.50 1.78
N SER A 354 25.11 12.63 0.52
CA SER A 354 26.34 13.32 0.16
C SER A 354 26.30 13.78 -1.29
N ASN A 355 26.82 14.99 -1.54
CA ASN A 355 26.98 15.49 -2.91
C ASN A 355 28.10 14.73 -3.61
N ALA A 356 27.92 14.43 -4.90
CA ALA A 356 28.99 13.86 -5.69
C ALA A 356 30.10 14.88 -5.94
N THR A 357 31.31 14.50 -5.56
CA THR A 357 32.52 15.29 -5.82
C THR A 357 32.88 15.23 -7.31
N PRO A 358 33.66 16.19 -7.85
CA PRO A 358 34.21 16.07 -9.19
C PRO A 358 34.97 14.77 -9.41
N GLU A 359 35.64 14.25 -8.38
CA GLU A 359 36.32 12.95 -8.39
C GLU A 359 35.35 11.77 -8.58
N ASP A 360 34.21 11.77 -7.88
CA ASP A 360 33.16 10.74 -8.05
C ASP A 360 32.57 10.80 -9.46
N LYS A 361 32.32 12.02 -9.96
CA LYS A 361 31.78 12.26 -11.30
C LYS A 361 32.79 11.88 -12.38
N PHE A 362 34.09 12.07 -12.14
CA PHE A 362 35.15 11.57 -13.00
C PHE A 362 35.16 10.04 -13.03
N ALA A 363 35.08 9.38 -11.87
CA ALA A 363 35.06 7.92 -11.80
C ALA A 363 33.85 7.30 -12.54
N ALA A 364 32.73 8.02 -12.61
CA ALA A 364 31.55 7.62 -13.37
C ALA A 364 31.58 8.03 -14.85
N SER A 365 32.62 8.74 -15.31
CA SER A 365 32.69 9.28 -16.67
C SER A 365 32.92 8.20 -17.71
N LYS A 366 32.20 8.32 -18.82
CA LYS A 366 32.28 7.34 -19.91
C LYS A 366 33.52 7.53 -20.77
N VAL A 367 34.14 6.41 -21.13
CA VAL A 367 35.28 6.39 -22.05
C VAL A 367 34.78 6.04 -23.44
N LYS A 368 35.05 6.92 -24.41
CA LYS A 368 34.78 6.69 -25.83
C LYS A 368 36.06 6.27 -26.55
N ALA A 369 35.93 5.44 -27.58
CA ALA A 369 37.02 5.15 -28.51
C ALA A 369 36.77 5.83 -29.87
N SER A 370 37.83 6.00 -30.64
CA SER A 370 37.79 6.44 -32.03
C SER A 370 39.08 6.07 -32.75
N LEU A 371 39.05 6.09 -34.08
CA LEU A 371 40.26 5.94 -34.89
C LEU A 371 40.81 7.28 -35.37
N SER A 372 42.14 7.33 -35.52
CA SER A 372 42.87 8.36 -36.26
C SER A 372 43.77 7.67 -37.27
N PHE A 373 43.84 8.19 -38.48
CA PHE A 373 44.73 7.64 -39.50
C PHE A 373 45.03 8.69 -40.56
N ASP A 374 46.18 8.52 -41.22
CA ASP A 374 46.52 9.25 -42.44
C ASP A 374 46.22 8.36 -43.63
N TRP A 375 45.68 8.93 -44.70
CA TRP A 375 45.47 8.20 -45.95
C TRP A 375 46.28 8.82 -47.08
N SER A 376 46.63 8.00 -48.05
CA SER A 376 47.29 8.45 -49.29
C SER A 376 46.83 7.63 -50.48
N SER A 377 46.94 8.21 -51.67
CA SER A 377 46.73 7.52 -52.94
C SER A 377 47.96 7.66 -53.82
N ASN A 378 48.19 6.67 -54.69
CA ASN A 378 49.23 6.73 -55.71
C ASN A 378 48.65 7.01 -57.11
N ASP A 379 49.54 7.29 -58.08
CA ASP A 379 49.17 7.59 -59.47
C ASP A 379 48.42 6.44 -60.19
N LYS A 380 48.32 5.25 -59.56
CA LYS A 380 47.58 4.09 -60.07
C LYS A 380 46.19 3.94 -59.43
N GLY A 381 45.80 4.85 -58.52
CA GLY A 381 44.53 4.77 -57.80
C GLY A 381 44.52 3.70 -56.70
N GLU A 382 45.69 3.30 -56.19
CA GLU A 382 45.78 2.46 -54.98
C GLU A 382 45.77 3.37 -53.76
N TYR A 383 44.90 3.06 -52.80
CA TYR A 383 44.75 3.81 -51.56
C TYR A 383 45.37 3.05 -50.40
N SER A 384 46.03 3.76 -49.49
CA SER A 384 46.66 3.16 -48.31
C SER A 384 46.39 3.98 -47.07
N VAL A 385 46.35 3.30 -45.94
CA VAL A 385 46.28 3.88 -44.61
C VAL A 385 47.64 3.77 -43.95
N SER A 386 48.08 4.85 -43.28
CA SER A 386 49.28 4.91 -42.47
C SER A 386 48.99 5.63 -41.16
N ASN A 387 49.90 5.53 -40.18
CA ASN A 387 49.74 6.17 -38.87
C ASN A 387 48.39 5.85 -38.21
N LEU A 388 47.94 4.60 -38.31
CA LEU A 388 46.69 4.16 -37.67
C LEU A 388 46.85 4.20 -36.15
N LYS A 389 45.95 4.91 -35.48
CA LYS A 389 45.92 5.09 -34.03
C LYS A 389 44.54 4.76 -33.49
N LEU A 390 44.52 3.99 -32.40
CA LEU A 390 43.34 3.85 -31.56
C LEU A 390 43.39 4.92 -30.47
N ARG A 391 42.37 5.77 -30.42
CA ARG A 391 42.25 6.87 -29.45
C ARG A 391 41.14 6.57 -28.46
N PHE A 392 41.39 6.88 -27.21
CA PHE A 392 40.38 6.85 -26.16
C PHE A 392 40.23 8.24 -25.57
N GLY A 393 39.01 8.59 -25.17
CA GLY A 393 38.71 9.92 -24.66
C GLY A 393 37.62 9.92 -23.60
N VAL A 394 37.81 10.78 -22.60
CA VAL A 394 36.80 11.15 -21.60
C VAL A 394 36.46 12.61 -21.78
N MET A 395 35.18 12.92 -21.94
CA MET A 395 34.72 14.30 -21.98
C MET A 395 34.75 14.89 -20.57
N LEU A 396 35.50 15.96 -20.40
CA LEU A 396 35.55 16.75 -19.18
C LEU A 396 34.62 17.95 -19.31
N ASP A 397 33.95 18.30 -18.23
CA ASP A 397 33.11 19.49 -18.11
C ASP A 397 33.25 20.10 -16.72
N SER A 398 32.45 21.13 -16.40
CA SER A 398 32.51 21.80 -15.10
C SER A 398 32.17 20.90 -13.91
N LYS A 399 31.57 19.72 -14.13
CA LYS A 399 31.10 18.82 -13.08
C LYS A 399 32.09 17.70 -12.76
N ASN A 400 32.81 17.17 -13.75
CA ASN A 400 33.76 16.06 -13.56
C ASN A 400 35.24 16.48 -13.68
N THR A 401 35.51 17.76 -13.95
CA THR A 401 36.89 18.26 -13.92
C THR A 401 37.38 18.38 -12.48
N VAL A 402 38.39 17.59 -12.13
CA VAL A 402 39.08 17.64 -10.83
C VAL A 402 40.17 18.70 -10.88
N GLU A 403 40.03 19.74 -10.06
CA GLU A 403 40.99 20.84 -9.98
C GLU A 403 42.31 20.35 -9.36
N ASN A 404 43.44 20.70 -9.97
CA ASN A 404 44.78 20.26 -9.57
C ASN A 404 45.00 18.73 -9.59
N GLY A 405 44.10 17.96 -10.21
CA GLY A 405 44.23 16.52 -10.37
C GLY A 405 45.34 16.13 -11.35
N THR A 406 46.06 15.03 -11.06
CA THR A 406 47.02 14.44 -12.01
C THR A 406 46.35 13.34 -12.81
N TYR A 407 46.16 13.58 -14.11
CA TYR A 407 45.47 12.64 -15.00
C TYR A 407 46.43 11.67 -15.67
N GLY A 408 45.93 10.48 -16.02
CA GLY A 408 46.60 9.54 -16.90
C GLY A 408 45.67 8.44 -17.38
N ALA A 409 46.22 7.47 -18.11
CA ALA A 409 45.48 6.28 -18.53
C ALA A 409 46.29 5.01 -18.24
N LEU A 410 45.57 3.94 -17.87
CA LEU A 410 46.08 2.58 -17.80
C LEU A 410 45.43 1.76 -18.89
N LEU A 411 46.24 0.97 -19.58
CA LEU A 411 45.80 0.15 -20.70
C LEU A 411 46.38 -1.25 -20.59
N ILE A 412 45.66 -2.23 -21.13
CA ILE A 412 46.14 -3.60 -21.29
C ILE A 412 45.58 -4.18 -22.59
N SER A 413 46.36 -5.01 -23.29
CA SER A 413 45.85 -5.71 -24.47
C SER A 413 44.79 -6.73 -24.03
N ALA A 414 43.77 -6.95 -24.86
CA ALA A 414 42.75 -7.98 -24.60
C ALA A 414 43.39 -9.38 -24.51
N TYR A 415 44.49 -9.60 -25.24
CA TYR A 415 45.28 -10.83 -25.19
C TYR A 415 45.94 -11.06 -23.81
N ASP A 416 46.43 -10.00 -23.18
CA ASP A 416 47.13 -10.06 -21.90
C ASP A 416 46.19 -10.07 -20.70
N LEU A 417 45.01 -9.45 -20.79
CA LEU A 417 44.06 -9.34 -19.67
C LEU A 417 43.58 -10.70 -19.16
N LYS A 418 43.22 -11.62 -20.07
CA LYS A 418 42.73 -13.00 -19.75
C LYS A 418 41.64 -13.05 -18.66
N SER A 419 40.88 -11.97 -18.51
CA SER A 419 39.81 -11.74 -17.53
C SER A 419 38.66 -11.02 -18.21
N GLU A 420 37.46 -11.11 -17.64
CA GLU A 420 36.27 -10.46 -18.18
C GLU A 420 36.24 -8.94 -17.93
N SER A 421 36.95 -8.46 -16.90
CA SER A 421 37.01 -7.03 -16.55
C SER A 421 38.40 -6.57 -16.13
N PHE A 422 38.83 -5.43 -16.66
CA PHE A 422 40.12 -4.80 -16.36
C PHE A 422 40.11 -4.06 -15.03
N THR A 423 39.03 -3.34 -14.72
CA THR A 423 38.83 -2.65 -13.44
C THR A 423 38.79 -3.61 -12.27
N GLU A 424 38.15 -4.79 -12.42
CA GLU A 424 38.19 -5.83 -11.40
C GLU A 424 39.59 -6.39 -11.18
N VAL A 425 40.35 -6.58 -12.26
CA VAL A 425 41.76 -6.97 -12.18
C VAL A 425 42.58 -5.93 -11.41
N ILE A 426 42.43 -4.64 -11.73
CA ILE A 426 43.11 -3.56 -10.99
C ILE A 426 42.72 -3.58 -9.51
N LYS A 427 41.42 -3.69 -9.19
CA LYS A 427 40.92 -3.76 -7.81
C LYS A 427 41.49 -4.95 -7.05
N SER A 428 41.69 -6.09 -7.71
CA SER A 428 42.23 -7.31 -7.10
C SER A 428 43.65 -7.18 -6.57
N TYR A 429 44.45 -6.24 -7.10
CA TYR A 429 45.80 -5.98 -6.63
C TYR A 429 45.85 -5.27 -5.27
N ASN A 430 44.72 -4.67 -4.84
CA ASN A 430 44.60 -3.92 -3.59
C ASN A 430 45.68 -2.83 -3.45
N GLN A 431 45.92 -2.09 -4.54
CA GLN A 431 46.90 -1.01 -4.62
C GLN A 431 46.21 0.35 -4.66
N THR A 432 46.81 1.34 -4.00
CA THR A 432 46.28 2.71 -3.95
C THR A 432 47.04 3.68 -4.87
N THR A 433 48.10 3.21 -5.53
CA THR A 433 48.95 4.04 -6.41
C THR A 433 49.11 3.40 -7.78
N VAL A 434 49.31 4.23 -8.80
CA VAL A 434 49.60 3.79 -10.17
C VAL A 434 50.86 2.92 -10.21
N ASP A 435 51.92 3.32 -9.53
CA ASP A 435 53.18 2.57 -9.51
C ASP A 435 53.00 1.18 -8.85
N GLY A 436 52.18 1.08 -7.80
CA GLY A 436 51.82 -0.20 -7.20
C GLY A 436 51.05 -1.11 -8.16
N ILE A 437 50.12 -0.55 -8.94
CA ILE A 437 49.38 -1.29 -9.97
C ILE A 437 50.32 -1.81 -11.06
N LEU A 438 51.22 -0.95 -11.57
CA LEU A 438 52.19 -1.32 -12.59
C LEU A 438 53.19 -2.38 -12.08
N ALA A 439 53.58 -2.32 -10.80
CA ALA A 439 54.42 -3.34 -10.19
C ALA A 439 53.70 -4.69 -10.02
N SER A 440 52.37 -4.70 -9.95
CA SER A 440 51.57 -5.92 -9.79
C SER A 440 51.35 -6.66 -11.10
N ASN A 441 51.40 -5.96 -12.24
CA ASN A 441 51.27 -6.56 -13.57
C ASN A 441 52.05 -5.77 -14.61
N ASP A 442 53.13 -6.38 -15.11
CA ASP A 442 54.07 -5.80 -16.07
C ASP A 442 53.49 -5.66 -17.50
N LYS A 443 52.29 -6.21 -17.76
CA LYS A 443 51.54 -6.04 -19.01
C LYS A 443 50.69 -4.78 -19.03
N ILE A 444 50.45 -4.16 -17.88
CA ILE A 444 49.72 -2.89 -17.81
C ILE A 444 50.63 -1.77 -18.30
N ILE A 445 50.14 -0.99 -19.25
CA ILE A 445 50.83 0.13 -19.85
C ILE A 445 50.24 1.43 -19.29
N LYS A 446 51.08 2.27 -18.71
CA LYS A 446 50.74 3.67 -18.42
C LYS A 446 50.90 4.50 -19.69
N LYS A 447 49.86 5.26 -20.04
CA LYS A 447 49.93 6.26 -21.12
C LYS A 447 49.80 7.67 -20.56
N GLU A 448 50.65 8.54 -21.10
CA GLU A 448 50.48 9.98 -20.97
C GLU A 448 49.20 10.40 -21.69
N VAL A 449 48.53 11.39 -21.10
CA VAL A 449 47.25 11.90 -21.57
C VAL A 449 47.40 13.36 -21.97
N THR A 450 46.55 13.80 -22.89
CA THR A 450 46.45 15.19 -23.32
C THR A 450 45.02 15.66 -23.11
N ILE A 451 44.85 16.92 -22.72
CA ILE A 451 43.52 17.55 -22.65
C ILE A 451 43.43 18.53 -23.82
N LYS A 452 42.52 18.29 -24.75
CA LYS A 452 42.23 19.18 -25.87
C LYS A 452 40.73 19.27 -26.09
N ASP A 453 40.21 20.48 -26.27
CA ASP A 453 38.78 20.73 -26.51
C ASP A 453 37.88 20.04 -25.46
N ASN A 454 38.30 20.10 -24.19
CA ASN A 454 37.67 19.44 -23.05
C ASN A 454 37.64 17.90 -23.11
N VAL A 455 38.47 17.26 -23.94
CA VAL A 455 38.60 15.80 -23.98
C VAL A 455 39.96 15.40 -23.41
N LEU A 456 39.93 14.64 -22.33
CA LEU A 456 41.09 13.92 -21.80
C LEU A 456 41.33 12.69 -22.68
N MET A 457 42.46 12.62 -23.36
CA MET A 457 42.70 11.66 -24.42
C MET A 457 44.06 10.98 -24.31
N CYS A 458 44.10 9.69 -24.65
CA CYS A 458 45.33 8.96 -24.95
C CYS A 458 45.21 8.25 -26.30
N SER A 459 46.34 7.99 -26.95
CA SER A 459 46.41 7.19 -28.18
C SER A 459 47.39 6.02 -28.07
N ILE A 460 47.04 4.97 -28.79
CA ILE A 460 47.92 3.85 -29.11
C ILE A 460 48.24 4.00 -30.59
N ASP A 461 49.52 4.18 -30.88
CA ASP A 461 50.03 4.41 -32.23
C ASP A 461 50.42 3.07 -32.86
N ASP A 462 50.45 3.02 -34.19
CA ASP A 462 50.85 1.84 -34.98
C ASP A 462 50.04 0.57 -34.67
N VAL A 463 48.74 0.73 -34.37
CA VAL A 463 47.86 -0.41 -34.08
C VAL A 463 47.54 -1.21 -35.35
N LYS A 464 47.29 -2.50 -35.18
CA LYS A 464 46.89 -3.42 -36.24
C LYS A 464 45.40 -3.70 -36.20
N TYR A 465 44.85 -4.17 -37.33
CA TYR A 465 43.44 -4.55 -37.47
C TYR A 465 42.95 -5.48 -36.35
N SER A 466 43.78 -6.46 -35.97
CA SER A 466 43.45 -7.47 -34.95
C SER A 466 43.62 -6.99 -33.51
N ASP A 467 44.17 -5.80 -33.29
CA ASP A 467 44.50 -5.36 -31.94
C ASP A 467 43.25 -4.94 -31.17
N ALA A 468 43.18 -5.37 -29.92
CA ALA A 468 42.13 -5.01 -28.99
C ALA A 468 42.73 -4.62 -27.63
N TYR A 469 42.17 -3.57 -27.03
CA TYR A 469 42.66 -2.98 -25.80
C TYR A 469 41.54 -2.66 -24.82
N TYR A 470 41.85 -2.76 -23.54
CA TYR A 470 41.03 -2.23 -22.45
C TYR A 470 41.72 -1.00 -21.89
N VAL A 471 40.94 0.05 -21.62
CA VAL A 471 41.44 1.33 -21.13
C VAL A 471 40.60 1.81 -19.96
N VAL A 472 41.29 2.32 -18.94
CA VAL A 472 40.70 3.15 -17.89
C VAL A 472 41.50 4.44 -17.80
N PHE A 473 40.80 5.57 -17.68
CA PHE A 473 41.44 6.82 -17.30
C PHE A 473 41.48 6.93 -15.79
N TYR A 474 42.46 7.68 -15.29
CA TYR A 474 42.57 7.96 -13.89
C TYR A 474 42.84 9.42 -13.62
N VAL A 475 42.47 9.85 -12.42
CA VAL A 475 42.89 11.11 -11.82
C VAL A 475 43.36 10.84 -10.40
N ILE A 476 44.48 11.45 -10.02
CA ILE A 476 44.99 11.45 -8.65
C ILE A 476 44.66 12.81 -8.04
N SER A 477 43.87 12.80 -6.96
CA SER A 477 43.49 13.97 -6.16
C SER A 477 43.68 13.65 -4.69
N ASN A 478 44.36 14.53 -3.94
CA ASN A 478 44.66 14.32 -2.52
C ASN A 478 45.23 12.92 -2.21
N ASP A 479 46.23 12.49 -2.98
CA ASP A 479 46.88 11.16 -2.90
C ASP A 479 45.93 9.95 -3.09
N THR A 480 44.72 10.18 -3.59
CA THR A 480 43.71 9.16 -3.85
C THR A 480 43.56 8.96 -5.36
N LEU A 481 43.56 7.68 -5.79
CA LEU A 481 43.41 7.27 -7.18
C LEU A 481 41.94 7.02 -7.51
N TYR A 482 41.40 7.77 -8.48
CA TYR A 482 40.05 7.59 -9.01
C TYR A 482 40.15 7.07 -10.45
N LEU A 483 39.40 6.02 -10.77
CA LEU A 483 39.39 5.38 -12.09
C LEU A 483 38.02 5.57 -12.74
N THR A 484 38.00 5.86 -14.03
CA THR A 484 36.77 5.85 -14.84
C THR A 484 36.20 4.43 -14.97
N GLU A 485 35.05 4.30 -15.62
CA GLU A 485 34.66 3.02 -16.21
C GLU A 485 35.73 2.53 -17.21
N GLU A 486 35.75 1.22 -17.44
CA GLU A 486 36.57 0.64 -18.50
C GLU A 486 35.90 0.73 -19.86
N ARG A 487 36.71 0.93 -20.90
CA ARG A 487 36.31 0.73 -22.28
C ARG A 487 37.21 -0.32 -22.91
N ALA A 488 36.58 -1.35 -23.47
CA ALA A 488 37.22 -2.27 -24.40
C ALA A 488 36.96 -1.79 -25.83
N ASP A 489 37.97 -1.85 -26.69
CA ASP A 489 37.77 -1.68 -28.13
C ASP A 489 38.66 -2.58 -28.98
N LEU A 490 38.15 -2.92 -30.17
CA LEU A 490 38.82 -3.72 -31.19
C LEU A 490 38.94 -2.87 -32.46
N VAL A 491 40.17 -2.62 -32.91
CA VAL A 491 40.47 -1.77 -34.06
C VAL A 491 39.67 -2.18 -35.29
N GLY A 492 39.56 -3.48 -35.55
CA GLY A 492 38.79 -3.99 -36.69
C GLY A 492 37.29 -3.67 -36.65
N LEU A 493 36.68 -3.58 -35.46
CA LEU A 493 35.27 -3.18 -35.33
C LEU A 493 35.09 -1.70 -35.63
N ASP A 494 35.98 -0.85 -35.11
CA ASP A 494 35.94 0.58 -35.42
C ASP A 494 36.16 0.83 -36.93
N ILE A 495 37.07 0.10 -37.59
CA ILE A 495 37.26 0.20 -39.05
C ILE A 495 35.98 -0.17 -39.79
N VAL A 496 35.30 -1.25 -39.40
CA VAL A 496 34.01 -1.66 -39.99
C VAL A 496 32.94 -0.59 -39.76
N ASP A 497 32.88 0.00 -38.57
CA ASP A 497 31.92 1.05 -38.23
C ASP A 497 32.13 2.30 -39.10
N TYR A 498 33.38 2.78 -39.19
CA TYR A 498 33.75 3.91 -40.04
C TYR A 498 33.41 3.65 -41.52
N ALA A 499 33.69 2.45 -42.01
CA ALA A 499 33.43 2.08 -43.40
C ALA A 499 31.92 1.95 -43.70
N THR A 500 31.13 1.48 -42.74
CA THR A 500 29.68 1.30 -42.87
C THR A 500 28.95 2.64 -42.75
N ASN A 501 29.40 3.50 -41.83
CA ASN A 501 28.79 4.79 -41.50
C ASN A 501 29.56 5.97 -42.09
N ARG A 502 30.12 5.81 -43.31
CA ARG A 502 31.01 6.79 -43.95
C ARG A 502 30.46 8.22 -44.00
N GLU A 503 29.14 8.37 -44.16
CA GLU A 503 28.50 9.69 -44.25
C GLU A 503 28.48 10.40 -42.90
N GLU A 504 28.38 9.66 -41.79
CA GLU A 504 28.44 10.19 -40.42
C GLU A 504 29.85 10.67 -40.08
N TYR A 505 30.87 9.96 -40.59
CA TYR A 505 32.28 10.26 -40.36
C TYR A 505 32.90 11.18 -41.43
N ASP A 506 32.11 11.71 -42.36
CA ASP A 506 32.54 12.56 -43.48
C ASP A 506 33.69 11.92 -44.31
N LEU A 507 33.60 10.60 -44.52
CA LEU A 507 34.57 9.83 -45.30
C LEU A 507 34.13 9.71 -46.75
N THR A 508 35.09 9.95 -47.65
CA THR A 508 34.97 9.67 -49.07
C THR A 508 34.96 8.16 -49.34
N ILE A 509 34.45 7.75 -50.51
CA ILE A 509 34.47 6.35 -50.96
C ILE A 509 35.91 5.81 -50.98
N ASP A 510 36.86 6.67 -51.35
CA ASP A 510 38.28 6.35 -51.47
C ASP A 510 38.94 6.09 -50.11
N GLU A 511 38.62 6.89 -49.10
CA GLU A 511 39.06 6.67 -47.71
C GLU A 511 38.49 5.36 -47.13
N VAL A 512 37.24 5.04 -47.46
CA VAL A 512 36.61 3.77 -47.06
C VAL A 512 37.33 2.58 -47.71
N LEU A 513 37.70 2.67 -48.99
CA LEU A 513 38.47 1.62 -49.67
C LEU A 513 39.87 1.45 -49.07
N ALA A 514 40.51 2.54 -48.65
CA ALA A 514 41.79 2.49 -47.94
C ALA A 514 41.67 1.72 -46.61
N LEU A 515 40.61 1.99 -45.84
CA LEU A 515 40.30 1.29 -44.58
C LEU A 515 40.02 -0.20 -44.80
N TYR A 516 39.24 -0.57 -45.82
CA TYR A 516 38.98 -1.98 -46.15
C TYR A 516 40.25 -2.76 -46.52
N SER A 517 41.27 -2.09 -47.08
CA SER A 517 42.53 -2.74 -47.46
C SER A 517 43.25 -3.32 -46.23
N LEU A 518 43.11 -2.70 -45.06
CA LEU A 518 43.65 -3.21 -43.79
C LEU A 518 43.01 -4.54 -43.35
N MET A 519 41.74 -4.76 -43.71
CA MET A 519 41.05 -6.03 -43.42
C MET A 519 41.66 -7.16 -44.26
N LEU A 520 41.90 -6.90 -45.54
CA LEU A 520 42.43 -7.88 -46.50
C LEU A 520 43.90 -8.26 -46.21
N GLU A 521 44.70 -7.31 -45.73
CA GLU A 521 46.07 -7.58 -45.26
C GLU A 521 46.10 -8.50 -44.04
N SER A 522 45.13 -8.34 -43.13
CA SER A 522 45.03 -9.19 -41.93
C SER A 522 44.66 -10.64 -42.25
N ASP A 523 43.79 -10.89 -43.23
CA ASP A 523 43.38 -12.24 -43.65
C ASP A 523 44.51 -13.05 -44.31
N ASN A 524 45.48 -12.38 -44.95
CA ASN A 524 46.64 -13.05 -45.54
C ASN A 524 47.66 -13.50 -44.49
N SER A 525 47.68 -12.89 -43.30
CA SER A 525 48.57 -13.30 -42.20
C SER A 525 48.16 -14.62 -41.53
N PHE A 526 46.92 -15.08 -41.71
CA PHE A 526 46.43 -16.38 -41.23
C PHE A 526 46.83 -17.57 -42.12
N LYS A 527 47.37 -17.34 -43.33
CA LYS A 527 47.81 -18.40 -44.24
C LYS A 527 49.30 -18.77 -44.11
N GLU A 528 50.09 -18.05 -43.32
CA GLU A 528 51.54 -18.28 -43.16
C GLU A 528 51.99 -18.66 -41.73
N ASN A 529 51.10 -19.18 -40.87
CA ASN A 529 51.49 -19.84 -39.61
C ASN A 529 51.18 -21.33 -39.61
#